data_AF-A0A9X4QTE2-F1
#
_entry.id   AF-A0A9X4QTE2-F1
#
_cell.length_a   1.000
_cell.length_b   1.000
_cell.length_c   1.000
_cell.angle_alpha   90.00
_cell.angle_beta   90.00
_cell.angle_gamma   90.00
#
_symmetry.space_group_name_H-M   'P 1'
#
loop_
_entity.id
_entity.type
_entity.pdbx_description
1 polymer ?
#
loop_
_entity_poly.entity_id
_entity_poly.type
_entity_poly.pdbx_seq_one_letter_code
_entity_poly.pdbx_strand_id
1 'polypeptide(L)'
;MTQAPGTTGAEDADPSIRFQQYYGDVPLLSEGEFRFGYMQLAVQQGVVSSYERSLLVLGDKVGTAQPYNLISGNQLLVKIRQAAGGQQVDALFPAYRTTLAQDKLALDPVWAIRMASGEVRLAD
;
A
#
# COMPACT_ATOMS: atom_id res chain seq x y z
N MET A 1 -9.99 -19.28 44.78
CA MET A 1 -9.02 -18.31 44.22
C MET A 1 -9.28 -18.24 42.72
N THR A 2 -9.86 -17.11 42.30
CA THR A 2 -10.25 -16.80 40.92
C THR A 2 -9.01 -16.54 40.07
N GLN A 3 -8.85 -17.27 38.96
CA GLN A 3 -7.85 -16.92 37.94
C GLN A 3 -8.39 -15.78 37.08
N ALA A 4 -7.59 -14.72 36.93
CA ALA A 4 -7.88 -13.58 36.08
C ALA A 4 -7.67 -13.93 34.59
N PRO A 5 -8.35 -13.25 33.66
CA PRO A 5 -8.34 -13.57 32.24
C PRO A 5 -7.00 -13.20 31.60
N GLY A 6 -6.53 -14.08 30.71
CA GLY A 6 -5.35 -13.84 29.87
C GLY A 6 -5.51 -12.56 29.08
N THR A 7 -4.55 -11.67 29.24
CA THR A 7 -4.33 -10.52 28.36
C THR A 7 -3.88 -11.09 27.02
N THR A 8 -4.77 -11.05 26.03
CA THR A 8 -4.42 -11.35 24.63
C THR A 8 -3.36 -10.34 24.21
N GLY A 9 -2.10 -10.74 24.26
CA GLY A 9 -0.99 -9.94 23.77
C GLY A 9 -1.28 -9.58 22.32
N ALA A 10 -1.22 -8.29 22.01
CA ALA A 10 -0.94 -7.88 20.65
C ALA A 10 0.33 -8.65 20.24
N GLU A 11 0.19 -9.55 19.28
CA GLU A 11 1.26 -10.39 18.78
C GLU A 11 2.50 -9.51 18.58
N ASP A 12 3.62 -9.89 19.22
CA ASP A 12 4.94 -9.30 19.00
C ASP A 12 5.31 -9.52 17.53
N ALA A 13 4.74 -8.71 16.64
CA ALA A 13 5.13 -8.69 15.25
C ALA A 13 6.52 -8.08 15.21
N ASP A 14 7.49 -8.86 14.73
CA ASP A 14 8.84 -8.36 14.53
C ASP A 14 8.81 -7.03 13.76
N PRO A 15 9.61 -6.04 14.16
CA PRO A 15 9.68 -4.77 13.46
C PRO A 15 10.00 -5.04 11.98
N SER A 16 9.15 -4.51 11.10
CA SER A 16 9.30 -4.70 9.66
C SER A 16 9.67 -3.40 8.97
N ILE A 17 10.49 -3.52 7.92
CA ILE A 17 10.86 -2.40 7.04
C ILE A 17 10.24 -2.68 5.68
N ARG A 18 9.46 -1.73 5.17
CA ARG A 18 8.87 -1.81 3.83
C ARG A 18 9.56 -0.84 2.88
N PHE A 19 10.08 -1.37 1.79
CA PHE A 19 10.55 -0.60 0.65
C PHE A 19 9.46 -0.57 -0.41
N GLN A 20 9.15 0.64 -0.88
CA GLN A 20 8.12 0.90 -1.87
C GLN A 20 8.76 1.03 -3.25
N GLN A 21 8.23 0.31 -4.25
CA GLN A 21 8.62 0.46 -5.64
C GLN A 21 7.87 1.64 -6.27
N TYR A 22 8.57 2.35 -7.16
CA TYR A 22 8.07 3.50 -7.89
C TYR A 22 8.15 3.23 -9.39
N TYR A 23 7.21 3.79 -10.14
CA TYR A 23 7.27 3.92 -11.59
C TYR A 23 7.32 5.41 -11.93
N GLY A 24 8.50 5.88 -12.37
CA GLY A 24 8.80 7.31 -12.35
C GLY A 24 8.87 7.83 -10.91
N ASP A 25 8.09 8.85 -10.61
CA ASP A 25 7.97 9.50 -9.29
C ASP A 25 6.73 9.06 -8.50
N VAL A 26 5.94 8.12 -9.03
CA VAL A 26 4.66 7.69 -8.45
C VAL A 26 4.78 6.26 -7.87
N PRO A 27 4.34 6.03 -6.61
CA PRO A 27 4.44 4.72 -5.96
C PRO A 27 3.44 3.71 -6.55
N LEU A 28 3.85 2.44 -6.59
CA LEU A 28 3.03 1.31 -7.03
C LEU A 28 2.34 0.62 -5.85
N LEU A 29 1.02 0.76 -5.74
CA LEU A 29 0.24 0.18 -4.66
C LEU A 29 -0.52 -1.05 -5.15
N SER A 30 -0.43 -2.13 -4.38
CA SER A 30 -1.17 -3.35 -4.62
C SER A 30 -2.28 -3.54 -3.58
N GLU A 31 -3.42 -4.09 -3.99
CA GLU A 31 -4.56 -4.37 -3.11
C GLU A 31 -4.91 -5.87 -3.10
N GLY A 32 -5.49 -6.31 -1.99
CA GLY A 32 -5.95 -7.68 -1.81
C GLY A 32 -4.81 -8.71 -1.82
N GLU A 33 -5.07 -9.87 -2.43
CA GLU A 33 -4.13 -10.99 -2.49
C GLU A 33 -2.96 -10.76 -3.45
N PHE A 34 -3.10 -9.81 -4.39
CA PHE A 34 -2.02 -9.49 -5.32
C PHE A 34 -0.97 -8.64 -4.60
N ARG A 35 0.19 -9.22 -4.31
CA ARG A 35 1.33 -8.54 -3.68
C ARG A 35 2.35 -8.13 -4.73
N PHE A 36 2.38 -6.84 -5.05
CA PHE A 36 3.33 -6.27 -6.00
C PHE A 36 3.72 -4.85 -5.58
N GLY A 37 4.85 -4.36 -6.07
CA GLY A 37 5.25 -2.98 -5.86
C GLY A 37 5.86 -2.68 -4.49
N TYR A 38 6.13 -3.69 -3.65
CA TYR A 38 6.90 -3.50 -2.43
C TYR A 38 7.79 -4.70 -2.11
N MET A 39 8.70 -4.47 -1.18
CA MET A 39 9.58 -5.44 -0.57
C MET A 39 9.50 -5.26 0.95
N GLN A 40 9.39 -6.36 1.68
CA GLN A 40 9.25 -6.34 3.14
C GLN A 40 10.37 -7.13 3.78
N LEU A 41 11.02 -6.52 4.78
CA LEU A 41 12.04 -7.15 5.61
C LEU A 41 11.46 -7.34 7.01
N ALA A 42 11.61 -8.52 7.61
CA ALA A 42 11.46 -8.68 9.05
C ALA A 42 12.83 -8.53 9.71
N VAL A 43 12.89 -7.80 10.82
CA VAL A 43 14.13 -7.56 11.56
C VAL A 43 13.99 -8.10 12.97
N GLN A 44 14.92 -8.97 13.37
CA GLN A 44 15.03 -9.49 14.73
C GLN A 44 16.41 -9.13 15.27
N GLN A 45 16.44 -8.49 16.45
CA GLN A 45 17.69 -8.14 17.14
C GLN A 45 18.69 -7.36 16.26
N GLY A 46 18.17 -6.50 15.37
CA GLY A 46 18.98 -5.70 14.45
C GLY A 46 19.48 -6.42 13.21
N VAL A 47 19.08 -7.68 12.98
CA VAL A 47 19.44 -8.47 11.79
C VAL A 47 18.18 -8.79 10.98
N VAL A 48 18.31 -8.79 9.65
CA VAL A 48 17.21 -9.22 8.75
C VAL A 48 16.98 -10.72 8.93
N SER A 49 15.82 -11.10 9.44
CA SER A 49 15.43 -12.50 9.66
C SER A 49 14.68 -13.09 8.47
N SER A 50 13.90 -12.26 7.75
CA SER A 50 13.18 -12.68 6.56
C SER A 50 13.01 -11.56 5.54
N TYR A 51 12.67 -11.97 4.31
CA TYR A 51 12.57 -11.12 3.13
C TYR A 51 11.42 -11.61 2.24
N GLU A 52 10.52 -10.70 1.85
CA GLU A 52 9.44 -10.97 0.89
C GLU A 52 9.42 -9.92 -0.22
N ARG A 53 9.30 -10.35 -1.48
CA ARG A 53 9.03 -9.47 -2.64
C ARG A 53 8.29 -10.24 -3.74
N SER A 54 7.67 -9.49 -4.65
CA SER A 54 7.22 -10.05 -5.91
C SER A 54 8.39 -10.46 -6.82
N LEU A 55 8.24 -11.58 -7.52
CA LEU A 55 9.16 -12.04 -8.57
C LEU A 55 8.81 -11.46 -9.94
N LEU A 56 7.65 -10.80 -10.07
CA LEU A 56 7.30 -10.09 -11.29
C LEU A 56 8.28 -8.94 -11.53
N VAL A 57 8.79 -8.87 -12.75
CA VAL A 57 9.69 -7.81 -13.19
C VAL A 57 8.91 -6.94 -14.18
N LEU A 58 8.91 -5.62 -13.96
CA LEU A 58 8.38 -4.69 -14.94
C LEU A 58 9.24 -4.79 -16.20
N GLY A 59 8.64 -5.29 -17.27
CA GLY A 59 9.23 -5.25 -18.60
C GLY A 59 9.07 -3.88 -19.24
N ASP A 60 9.29 -3.81 -20.55
CA ASP A 60 9.07 -2.58 -21.30
C ASP A 60 7.61 -2.14 -21.22
N LYS A 61 7.40 -0.82 -21.29
CA LYS A 61 6.05 -0.26 -21.38
C LYS A 61 5.37 -0.78 -22.63
N VAL A 62 4.33 -1.58 -22.44
CA VAL A 62 3.48 -2.08 -23.52
C VAL A 62 2.19 -1.26 -23.57
N GLY A 63 2.01 -0.47 -24.64
CA GLY A 63 0.81 0.33 -24.87
C GLY A 63 0.99 1.84 -24.71
N THR A 64 -0.05 2.58 -25.03
CA THR A 64 -0.06 4.05 -25.00
C THR A 64 -0.70 4.55 -23.72
N ALA A 65 0.03 5.37 -22.95
CA ALA A 65 -0.53 6.03 -21.78
C ALA A 65 -1.68 6.94 -22.23
N GLN A 66 -2.84 6.78 -21.61
CA GLN A 66 -3.96 7.67 -21.84
C GLN A 66 -3.93 8.80 -20.81
N PRO A 67 -4.28 10.03 -21.21
CA PRO A 67 -4.51 11.10 -20.25
C PRO A 67 -5.56 10.65 -19.22
N TYR A 68 -5.25 10.80 -17.94
CA TYR A 68 -6.16 10.46 -16.86
C TYR A 68 -6.33 11.65 -15.94
N ASN A 69 -7.57 11.96 -15.58
CA ASN A 69 -7.88 13.00 -14.61
C ASN A 69 -8.29 12.34 -13.30
N LEU A 70 -7.43 12.47 -12.29
CA LEU A 70 -7.79 12.08 -10.94
C LEU A 70 -8.98 12.92 -10.45
N ILE A 71 -9.88 12.29 -9.69
CA ILE A 71 -10.97 13.00 -9.03
C ILE A 71 -10.41 14.12 -8.13
N SER A 72 -11.15 15.21 -7.99
CA SER A 72 -10.70 16.39 -7.23
C SER A 72 -11.86 17.06 -6.51
N GLY A 73 -11.53 18.06 -5.68
CA GLY A 73 -12.51 18.85 -4.94
C GLY A 73 -13.36 18.00 -3.97
N ASN A 74 -14.66 18.30 -3.89
CA ASN A 74 -15.57 17.64 -2.95
C ASN A 74 -15.69 16.13 -3.16
N GLN A 75 -15.57 15.67 -4.40
CA GLN A 75 -15.61 14.23 -4.71
C GLN A 75 -14.44 13.50 -4.04
N LEU A 76 -13.23 14.06 -4.17
CA LEU A 76 -12.05 13.54 -3.50
C LEU A 76 -12.15 13.62 -1.97
N LEU A 77 -12.67 14.73 -1.42
CA LEU A 77 -12.86 14.86 0.03
C LEU A 77 -13.79 13.78 0.60
N VAL A 78 -14.84 13.40 -0.13
CA VAL A 78 -15.72 12.29 0.28
C VAL A 78 -14.97 10.97 0.28
N LYS A 79 -14.19 10.66 -0.77
CA LYS A 79 -13.39 9.44 -0.85
C LYS A 79 -12.34 9.34 0.24
N ILE A 80 -11.62 10.43 0.52
CA ILE A 80 -10.64 10.50 1.62
C ILE A 80 -11.31 10.18 2.95
N ARG A 81 -12.46 10.80 3.26
CA ARG A 81 -13.17 10.55 4.52
C ARG A 81 -13.66 9.11 4.65
N GLN A 82 -14.15 8.54 3.56
CA GLN A 82 -14.59 7.14 3.51
C GLN A 82 -13.41 6.19 3.74
N ALA A 83 -12.31 6.35 3.01
CA ALA A 83 -11.10 5.52 3.14
C ALA A 83 -10.42 5.67 4.51
N ALA A 84 -10.43 6.88 5.07
CA ALA A 84 -9.86 7.15 6.38
C ALA A 84 -10.64 6.47 7.53
N GLY A 85 -11.94 6.23 7.37
CA GLY A 85 -12.77 5.58 8.40
C GLY A 85 -12.76 6.32 9.74
N GLY A 86 -12.61 7.65 9.72
CA GLY A 86 -12.51 8.49 10.92
C GLY A 86 -11.12 8.56 11.57
N GLN A 87 -10.13 7.83 11.07
CA GLN A 87 -8.75 7.92 11.53
C GLN A 87 -8.05 9.16 10.93
N GLN A 88 -6.96 9.61 11.57
CA GLN A 88 -6.19 10.76 11.12
C GLN A 88 -5.37 10.44 9.86
N VAL A 89 -5.51 11.31 8.85
CA VAL A 89 -4.76 11.28 7.59
C VAL A 89 -3.57 12.23 7.70
N ASP A 90 -2.38 11.73 7.42
CA ASP A 90 -1.13 12.49 7.46
C ASP A 90 -0.70 12.99 6.09
N ALA A 91 -1.05 12.26 5.02
CA ALA A 91 -0.72 12.65 3.66
C ALA A 91 -1.76 12.16 2.65
N LEU A 92 -1.88 12.91 1.56
CA LEU A 92 -2.58 12.57 0.32
C LEU A 92 -1.58 12.69 -0.83
N PHE A 93 -1.48 11.67 -1.68
CA PHE A 93 -0.52 11.65 -2.78
C PHE A 93 -1.04 10.79 -3.95
N PRO A 94 -0.62 11.10 -5.20
CA PRO A 94 -0.93 10.24 -6.34
C PRO A 94 -0.19 8.91 -6.23
N ALA A 95 -0.81 7.85 -6.71
CA ALA A 95 -0.25 6.51 -6.77
C ALA A 95 -0.73 5.79 -8.04
N TYR A 96 -0.10 4.66 -8.37
CA TYR A 96 -0.65 3.71 -9.32
C TYR A 96 -1.17 2.49 -8.57
N ARG A 97 -2.45 2.16 -8.76
CA ARG A 97 -2.99 0.84 -8.42
C ARG A 97 -2.46 -0.16 -9.44
N THR A 98 -1.85 -1.24 -8.96
CA THR A 98 -1.35 -2.30 -9.83
C THR A 98 -2.33 -3.45 -9.89
N THR A 99 -2.75 -3.83 -11.09
CA THR A 99 -3.57 -5.02 -11.32
C THR A 99 -2.90 -5.93 -12.36
N LEU A 100 -2.93 -7.24 -12.13
CA LEU A 100 -2.46 -8.21 -13.10
C LEU A 100 -3.60 -8.56 -14.06
N ALA A 101 -3.48 -8.14 -15.31
CA ALA A 101 -4.45 -8.40 -16.36
C ALA A 101 -3.81 -9.29 -17.43
N GLN A 102 -4.18 -10.57 -17.45
CA GLN A 102 -3.53 -11.59 -18.28
C GLN A 102 -2.02 -11.62 -17.97
N ASP A 103 -1.17 -11.33 -18.95
CA ASP A 103 0.30 -11.28 -18.81
C ASP A 103 0.84 -9.84 -18.77
N LYS A 104 0.00 -8.87 -18.42
CA LYS A 104 0.38 -7.45 -18.34
C LYS A 104 0.06 -6.89 -16.98
N LEU A 105 0.97 -6.08 -16.47
CA LEU A 105 0.71 -5.25 -15.31
C LEU A 105 0.02 -3.96 -15.78
N ALA A 106 -1.23 -3.76 -15.38
CA ALA A 106 -1.94 -2.52 -15.58
C ALA A 106 -1.67 -1.57 -14.40
N LEU A 107 -1.45 -0.29 -14.74
CA LEU A 107 -1.16 0.78 -13.79
C LEU A 107 -2.26 1.83 -13.89
N ASP A 108 -3.17 1.83 -12.93
CA ASP A 108 -4.29 2.77 -12.90
C ASP A 108 -3.96 3.93 -11.95
N PRO A 109 -3.94 5.20 -12.42
CA PRO A 109 -3.71 6.34 -11.54
C PRO A 109 -4.82 6.48 -10.51
N VAL A 110 -4.45 6.60 -9.24
CA VAL A 110 -5.38 6.73 -8.11
C VAL A 110 -4.86 7.75 -7.09
N TRP A 111 -5.75 8.24 -6.23
CA TRP A 111 -5.33 8.90 -4.99
C TRP A 111 -5.09 7.86 -3.91
N ALA A 112 -4.05 8.09 -3.10
CA ALA A 112 -3.79 7.32 -1.90
C ALA A 112 -3.64 8.25 -0.70
N ILE A 113 -4.09 7.75 0.45
CA ILE A 113 -3.94 8.41 1.75
C ILE A 113 -2.99 7.59 2.61
N ARG A 114 -2.11 8.27 3.35
CA ARG A 114 -1.33 7.66 4.44
C ARG A 114 -1.89 8.10 5.77
N MET A 115 -2.17 7.13 6.62
CA MET A 115 -2.66 7.33 7.97
C MET A 115 -1.50 7.61 8.94
N ALA A 116 -1.81 8.13 10.13
CA ALA A 116 -0.80 8.33 11.19
C ALA A 116 -0.07 7.05 11.63
N SER A 117 -0.70 5.88 11.43
CA SER A 117 -0.07 4.57 11.64
C SER A 117 0.97 4.20 10.58
N GLY A 118 1.08 4.97 9.49
CA GLY A 118 1.86 4.63 8.30
C GLY A 118 1.11 3.75 7.29
N GLU A 119 -0.08 3.24 7.63
CA GLU A 119 -0.92 2.47 6.71
C GLU A 119 -1.31 3.34 5.49
N VAL A 120 -1.25 2.75 4.30
CA VAL A 120 -1.64 3.41 3.05
C VAL A 120 -2.91 2.76 2.52
N ARG A 121 -3.90 3.59 2.16
CA ARG A 121 -5.18 3.16 1.58
C ARG A 121 -5.49 3.95 0.31
N LEU A 122 -6.19 3.34 -0.64
CA LEU A 122 -6.66 4.04 -1.83
C LEU A 122 -7.88 4.92 -1.50
N ALA A 123 -8.02 6.03 -2.22
CA ALA A 123 -9.05 7.05 -2.01
C ALA A 123 -9.61 7.55 -3.36
N ASP A 124 -10.19 6.64 -4.13
CA ASP A 124 -10.74 6.86 -5.48
C ASP A 124 -12.20 6.38 -5.62
#